data_AF-K1REU8-F1
#
_entry.id   AF-K1REU8-F1
#
_cell.length_a   1.000
_cell.length_b   1.000
_cell.length_c   1.000
_cell.angle_alpha   90.00
_cell.angle_beta   90.00
_cell.angle_gamma   90.00
#
_symmetry.space_group_name_H-M   'P 1'
#
loop_
_entity.id
_entity.type
_entity.pdbx_description
1 polymer ?
#
loop_
_entity_poly.entity_id
_entity_poly.type
_entity_poly.pdbx_seq_one_letter_code
_entity_poly.pdbx_strand_id
1 'polypeptide(L)'
;MSGWSRFRNWLYAWMPDVAYNYCNSGDPRFWTFDGKQHDIYSAGEFVLYRHKKRNVEVHALFTACPGDSGNLGAACTCGVAIRVEDSLYVYRTCREVSYQTVNLLAHHSTIYEVCDDKHMVISTESDGFTKITLPSGTVVKYKLHGNWIRYLHIIPSAFDIDNMEGICGNANDNDADDFVAPDGRTPTSDSREDNDIIINTWKFLHGETDGMNPMLDKSVKRA
;
A
#
# COMPACT_ATOMS: atom_id res chain seq x y z
N MET A 1 9.44 -15.54 -40.97
CA MET A 1 8.43 -15.82 -39.92
C MET A 1 9.19 -15.96 -38.61
N SER A 2 9.64 -14.84 -38.03
CA SER A 2 8.95 -14.04 -36.97
C SER A 2 8.76 -14.89 -35.71
N GLY A 3 9.45 -14.69 -34.59
CA GLY A 3 10.00 -13.44 -34.05
C GLY A 3 9.20 -13.06 -32.80
N TRP A 4 9.42 -13.78 -31.68
CA TRP A 4 8.89 -13.45 -30.35
C TRP A 4 9.86 -13.99 -29.29
N SER A 5 10.93 -13.26 -29.00
CA SER A 5 11.73 -13.43 -27.77
C SER A 5 12.58 -12.20 -27.41
N ARG A 6 12.18 -11.00 -27.84
CA ARG A 6 12.89 -9.76 -27.49
C ARG A 6 11.93 -8.70 -26.99
N PHE A 7 11.59 -8.77 -25.71
CA PHE A 7 11.21 -7.60 -24.91
C PHE A 7 11.50 -7.86 -23.44
N ARG A 8 12.77 -7.71 -23.07
CA ARG A 8 13.18 -7.36 -21.70
C ARG A 8 14.59 -6.77 -21.77
N ASN A 9 14.80 -5.74 -20.97
CA ASN A 9 16.09 -5.14 -20.60
C ASN A 9 16.63 -4.04 -21.50
N TRP A 10 16.10 -2.83 -21.27
CA TRP A 10 16.91 -1.60 -21.26
C TRP A 10 16.44 -0.71 -20.08
N LEU A 11 16.80 -1.10 -18.85
CA LEU A 11 16.81 -0.23 -17.65
C LEU A 11 17.57 -0.84 -16.45
N TYR A 12 18.48 -1.80 -16.67
CA TYR A 12 19.29 -2.42 -15.61
C TYR A 12 20.73 -2.56 -16.08
N ALA A 13 21.50 -1.48 -15.93
CA ALA A 13 22.94 -1.53 -15.99
C ALA A 13 23.46 -0.64 -14.86
N TRP A 14 24.25 -1.24 -13.96
CA TRP A 14 24.79 -0.73 -12.68
C TRP A 14 24.01 -1.08 -11.41
N MET A 15 23.98 -2.38 -11.08
CA MET A 15 24.21 -2.98 -9.74
C MET A 15 23.91 -4.50 -9.84
N PRO A 16 24.90 -5.40 -9.70
CA PRO A 16 24.65 -6.84 -9.75
C PRO A 16 24.17 -7.35 -8.37
N ASP A 17 23.13 -8.19 -8.37
CA ASP A 17 22.63 -9.04 -7.26
C ASP A 17 22.15 -8.37 -5.97
N VAL A 18 21.22 -7.41 -6.08
CA VAL A 18 20.19 -7.24 -5.03
C VAL A 18 18.85 -7.42 -5.73
N ALA A 19 18.17 -8.54 -5.49
CA ALA A 19 16.74 -8.61 -5.76
C ALA A 19 16.13 -7.47 -4.95
N TYR A 20 15.59 -6.44 -5.61
CA TYR A 20 14.90 -5.39 -4.87
C TYR A 20 13.66 -6.04 -4.25
N ASN A 21 13.68 -6.25 -2.94
CA ASN A 21 12.49 -6.62 -2.17
C ASN A 21 11.60 -5.38 -2.13
N TYR A 22 10.66 -5.24 -3.05
CA TYR A 22 9.71 -4.13 -3.05
C TYR A 22 8.30 -4.66 -3.18
N CYS A 23 7.43 -4.19 -2.29
CA CYS A 23 6.01 -4.49 -2.36
C CYS A 23 5.39 -3.65 -3.45
N ASN A 24 4.63 -4.24 -4.37
CA ASN A 24 4.05 -3.52 -5.50
C ASN A 24 2.60 -3.88 -5.77
N SER A 25 1.82 -2.87 -6.14
CA SER A 25 0.45 -3.01 -6.64
C SER A 25 0.34 -2.72 -8.13
N GLY A 26 -0.51 -3.50 -8.81
CA GLY A 26 -1.04 -3.19 -10.13
C GLY A 26 -2.57 -3.22 -10.22
N ASP A 27 -3.26 -3.21 -9.07
CA ASP A 27 -4.72 -3.34 -8.84
C ASP A 27 -5.48 -4.43 -9.63
N PRO A 28 -6.16 -5.39 -8.94
CA PRO A 28 -6.25 -5.56 -7.48
C PRO A 28 -5.03 -6.30 -6.89
N ARG A 29 -4.04 -6.61 -7.74
CA ARG A 29 -2.95 -7.53 -7.41
C ARG A 29 -1.80 -6.85 -6.69
N PHE A 30 -1.38 -7.46 -5.58
CA PHE A 30 -0.20 -7.11 -4.80
C PHE A 30 0.83 -8.25 -4.81
N TRP A 31 2.09 -7.85 -4.71
CA TRP A 31 3.21 -8.72 -4.37
C TRP A 31 3.86 -8.17 -3.11
N THR A 32 4.15 -9.04 -2.15
CA THR A 32 4.90 -8.72 -0.92
C THR A 32 6.35 -8.41 -1.25
N PHE A 33 7.11 -8.00 -0.24
CA PHE A 33 8.54 -7.76 -0.38
C PHE A 33 9.30 -9.00 -0.85
N ASP A 34 8.92 -10.19 -0.38
CA ASP A 34 9.57 -11.46 -0.72
C ASP A 34 8.90 -12.17 -1.91
N GLY A 35 7.92 -11.51 -2.56
CA GLY A 35 7.34 -11.93 -3.83
C GLY A 35 6.07 -12.77 -3.74
N LYS A 36 5.52 -13.02 -2.54
CA LYS A 36 4.24 -13.69 -2.36
C LYS A 36 3.10 -12.84 -2.90
N GLN A 37 2.30 -13.46 -3.75
CA GLN A 37 1.25 -12.81 -4.51
C GLN A 37 -0.11 -12.92 -3.79
N HIS A 38 -0.85 -11.81 -3.69
CA HIS A 38 -2.23 -11.79 -3.17
C HIS A 38 -3.04 -10.68 -3.85
N ASP A 39 -4.36 -10.70 -3.66
CA ASP A 39 -5.28 -9.73 -4.24
C ASP A 39 -6.11 -9.04 -3.15
N ILE A 40 -6.49 -7.77 -3.36
CA ILE A 40 -7.41 -7.05 -2.48
C ILE A 40 -8.71 -6.79 -3.23
N TYR A 41 -9.75 -7.56 -2.87
CA TYR A 41 -11.08 -7.51 -3.47
C TYR A 41 -12.11 -6.75 -2.62
N SER A 42 -11.64 -5.96 -1.67
CA SER A 42 -12.49 -5.38 -0.63
C SER A 42 -12.27 -3.90 -0.53
N ALA A 43 -13.35 -3.12 -0.61
CA ALA A 43 -13.30 -1.70 -0.31
C ALA A 43 -12.94 -1.50 1.17
N GLY A 44 -12.05 -0.56 1.46
CA GLY A 44 -11.55 -0.34 2.80
C GLY A 44 -10.22 0.36 2.84
N GLU A 45 -9.73 0.56 4.05
CA GLU A 45 -8.35 0.97 4.31
C GLU A 45 -7.57 -0.25 4.76
N PHE A 46 -6.40 -0.47 4.17
CA PHE A 46 -5.52 -1.60 4.49
C PHE A 46 -4.15 -1.10 4.89
N VAL A 47 -3.59 -1.73 5.93
CA VAL A 47 -2.21 -1.49 6.36
C VAL A 47 -1.27 -2.27 5.45
N LEU A 48 -0.53 -1.56 4.59
CA LEU A 48 0.46 -2.15 3.71
C LEU A 48 1.75 -2.48 4.46
N TYR A 49 2.20 -1.51 5.24
CA TYR A 49 3.44 -1.54 6.00
C TYR A 49 3.19 -0.87 7.35
N ARG A 50 3.64 -1.50 8.43
CA ARG A 50 3.70 -0.95 9.78
C ARG A 50 5.00 -1.38 10.43
N HIS A 51 5.75 -0.42 10.97
CA HIS A 51 6.95 -0.74 11.73
C HIS A 51 6.57 -1.22 13.14
N LYS A 52 7.20 -2.31 13.62
CA LYS A 52 6.87 -2.97 14.89
C LYS A 52 7.20 -2.15 16.15
N LYS A 53 8.17 -1.23 16.05
CA LYS A 53 8.71 -0.45 17.21
C LYS A 53 8.63 1.06 17.08
N ARG A 54 8.27 1.57 15.90
CA ARG A 54 8.32 3.00 15.55
C ARG A 54 6.96 3.35 15.00
N ASN A 55 6.55 4.60 15.15
CA ASN A 55 5.22 5.01 14.78
C ASN A 55 5.15 5.33 13.28
N VAL A 56 5.45 4.33 12.44
CA VAL A 56 5.55 4.45 10.98
C VAL A 56 4.60 3.47 10.32
N GLU A 57 3.68 3.99 9.51
CA GLU A 57 2.67 3.21 8.81
C GLU A 57 2.43 3.74 7.39
N VAL A 58 2.14 2.83 6.45
CA VAL A 58 1.72 3.12 5.08
C VAL A 58 0.43 2.37 4.82
N HIS A 59 -0.64 3.10 4.52
CA HIS A 59 -1.96 2.57 4.26
C HIS A 59 -2.37 2.87 2.82
N ALA A 60 -3.22 2.00 2.26
CA ALA A 60 -3.91 2.25 1.00
C ALA A 60 -5.43 2.21 1.20
N LEU A 61 -6.12 3.08 0.48
CA LEU A 61 -7.57 3.21 0.47
C LEU A 61 -8.11 2.63 -0.83
N PHE A 62 -9.08 1.73 -0.72
CA PHE A 62 -9.73 1.06 -1.83
C PHE A 62 -11.22 1.34 -1.80
N THR A 63 -11.80 1.66 -2.95
CA THR A 63 -13.25 1.79 -3.14
C THR A 63 -13.69 0.97 -4.35
N ALA A 64 -15.00 0.81 -4.58
CA ALA A 64 -15.52 0.20 -5.78
C ALA A 64 -14.88 0.79 -7.06
N CYS A 65 -14.64 -0.06 -8.06
CA CYS A 65 -14.10 0.37 -9.35
C CYS A 65 -15.20 0.91 -10.29
N PRO A 66 -14.88 1.82 -11.24
CA PRO A 66 -15.83 2.28 -12.24
C PRO A 66 -16.31 1.15 -13.15
N GLY A 67 -17.62 1.06 -13.38
CA GLY A 67 -18.21 0.07 -14.30
C GLY A 67 -18.53 -1.27 -13.65
N ASP A 68 -18.09 -1.52 -12.42
CA ASP A 68 -18.50 -2.68 -11.63
C ASP A 68 -19.88 -2.44 -11.02
N SER A 69 -20.89 -2.52 -11.89
CA SER A 69 -22.31 -2.45 -11.52
C SER A 69 -22.75 -3.79 -10.90
N GLY A 70 -22.28 -4.07 -9.70
CA GLY A 70 -22.87 -5.10 -8.83
C GLY A 70 -22.51 -6.55 -9.12
N ASN A 71 -21.40 -6.86 -9.80
CA ASN A 71 -20.88 -8.24 -9.85
C ASN A 71 -19.34 -8.28 -9.95
N LEU A 72 -18.71 -9.00 -9.01
CA LEU A 72 -17.31 -9.45 -8.95
C LEU A 72 -16.27 -8.63 -8.15
N GLY A 73 -16.67 -7.83 -7.16
CA GLY A 73 -15.84 -7.55 -5.98
C GLY A 73 -14.42 -7.00 -6.22
N ALA A 74 -14.15 -6.27 -7.30
CA ALA A 74 -12.86 -5.62 -7.46
C ALA A 74 -12.85 -4.28 -6.70
N ALA A 75 -11.75 -3.99 -6.01
CA ALA A 75 -11.54 -2.72 -5.34
C ALA A 75 -10.37 -1.99 -6.01
N CYS A 76 -10.54 -0.69 -6.23
CA CYS A 76 -9.57 0.16 -6.89
C CYS A 76 -8.94 1.12 -5.88
N THR A 77 -7.62 1.28 -5.95
CA THR A 77 -6.86 2.16 -5.08
C THR A 77 -7.20 3.61 -5.39
N CYS A 78 -7.77 4.30 -4.40
CA CYS A 78 -8.17 5.69 -4.48
C CYS A 78 -7.46 6.59 -3.46
N GLY A 79 -6.53 6.05 -2.68
CA GLY A 79 -5.72 6.86 -1.79
C GLY A 79 -4.55 6.12 -1.17
N VAL A 80 -3.60 6.90 -0.67
CA VAL A 80 -2.44 6.48 0.10
C VAL A 80 -2.31 7.39 1.31
N ALA A 81 -2.02 6.82 2.47
CA ALA A 81 -1.72 7.56 3.70
C ALA A 81 -0.40 7.04 4.28
N ILE A 82 0.47 7.95 4.69
CA ILE A 82 1.79 7.67 5.23
C ILE A 82 1.93 8.46 6.51
N ARG A 83 2.29 7.77 7.58
CA ARG A 83 2.54 8.36 8.88
C ARG A 83 3.95 8.06 9.32
N VAL A 84 4.64 9.08 9.81
CA VAL A 84 5.96 8.99 10.41
C VAL A 84 5.92 9.81 11.69
N GLU A 85 5.85 9.13 12.84
CA GLU A 85 5.66 9.78 14.13
C GLU A 85 4.42 10.68 14.11
N ASP A 86 4.60 11.99 14.29
CA ASP A 86 3.53 13.01 14.27
C ASP A 86 3.35 13.66 12.88
N SER A 87 4.16 13.29 11.89
CA SER A 87 4.03 13.77 10.52
C SER A 87 3.12 12.86 9.70
N LEU A 88 2.26 13.46 8.89
CA LEU A 88 1.22 12.79 8.13
C LEU A 88 1.20 13.27 6.68
N TYR A 89 1.21 12.33 5.75
CA TYR A 89 0.98 12.58 4.33
C TYR A 89 -0.22 11.75 3.88
N VAL A 90 -1.23 12.40 3.30
CA VAL A 90 -2.39 11.72 2.72
C VAL A 90 -2.62 12.25 1.32
N TYR A 91 -2.77 11.34 0.37
CA TYR A 91 -3.24 11.65 -0.96
C TYR A 91 -4.46 10.81 -1.28
N ARG A 92 -5.57 11.43 -1.70
CA ARG A 92 -6.80 10.72 -2.05
C ARG A 92 -7.52 11.31 -3.25
N THR A 93 -8.18 10.44 -3.99
CA THR A 93 -9.01 10.75 -5.16
C THR A 93 -10.49 10.39 -4.93
N CYS A 94 -10.80 9.52 -3.97
CA CYS A 94 -12.17 9.21 -3.53
C CYS A 94 -12.64 10.13 -2.41
N ARG A 95 -13.94 10.47 -2.44
CA ARG A 95 -14.62 11.21 -1.38
C ARG A 95 -14.92 10.31 -0.19
N GLU A 96 -15.41 9.12 -0.48
CA GLU A 96 -15.77 8.08 0.48
C GLU A 96 -15.33 6.71 -0.04
N VAL A 97 -15.14 5.78 0.89
CA VAL A 97 -14.91 4.37 0.59
C VAL A 97 -16.25 3.65 0.58
N SER A 98 -16.60 3.05 -0.55
CA SER A 98 -17.86 2.33 -0.73
C SER A 98 -17.65 1.04 -1.50
N TYR A 99 -18.42 0.02 -1.15
CA TYR A 99 -18.46 -1.26 -1.86
C TYR A 99 -19.37 -1.24 -3.09
N GLN A 100 -20.23 -0.24 -3.21
CA GLN A 100 -21.34 -0.23 -4.18
C GLN A 100 -21.22 0.92 -5.17
N THR A 101 -20.66 2.04 -4.71
CA THR A 101 -20.68 3.31 -5.43
C THR A 101 -19.27 3.85 -5.59
N VAL A 102 -19.06 4.52 -6.71
CA VAL A 102 -17.81 5.23 -6.99
C VAL A 102 -18.06 6.71 -6.83
N ASN A 103 -17.56 7.28 -5.75
CA ASN A 103 -17.69 8.70 -5.45
C ASN A 103 -16.32 9.36 -5.39
N LEU A 104 -15.87 9.89 -6.53
CA LEU A 104 -14.59 10.58 -6.67
C LEU A 104 -14.70 12.05 -6.26
N LEU A 105 -13.57 12.61 -5.80
CA LEU A 105 -13.43 14.04 -5.56
C LEU A 105 -13.32 14.80 -6.89
N ALA A 106 -13.91 15.99 -6.95
CA ALA A 106 -13.77 16.89 -8.09
C ALA A 106 -12.31 17.35 -8.29
N HIS A 107 -11.57 17.48 -7.18
CA HIS A 107 -10.14 17.74 -7.16
C HIS A 107 -9.47 16.78 -6.18
N HIS A 108 -8.31 16.24 -6.57
CA HIS A 108 -7.53 15.36 -5.69
C HIS A 108 -7.14 16.11 -4.41
N SER A 109 -7.19 15.41 -3.29
CA SER A 109 -6.89 15.98 -1.97
C SER A 109 -5.52 15.50 -1.52
N THR A 110 -4.64 16.44 -1.21
CA THR A 110 -3.33 16.17 -0.59
C THR A 110 -3.27 16.89 0.74
N ILE A 111 -2.95 16.17 1.80
CA ILE A 111 -2.67 16.71 3.13
C ILE A 111 -1.23 16.36 3.44
N TYR A 112 -0.44 17.35 3.82
CA TYR A 112 0.91 17.12 4.31
C TYR A 112 1.12 17.95 5.58
N GLU A 113 1.10 17.27 6.71
CA GLU A 113 1.30 17.84 8.04
C GLU A 113 2.66 17.38 8.55
N VAL A 114 3.44 18.36 9.02
CA VAL A 114 4.86 18.21 9.25
C VAL A 114 5.17 18.66 10.67
N CYS A 115 5.68 17.73 11.48
CA CYS A 115 5.87 17.92 12.91
C CYS A 115 7.25 17.38 13.34
N ASP A 116 8.36 18.09 13.07
CA ASP A 116 9.73 17.93 13.64
C ASP A 116 10.87 18.35 12.67
N ASP A 117 12.03 17.64 12.65
CA ASP A 117 13.14 17.76 11.68
C ASP A 117 13.30 16.47 10.83
N LYS A 118 12.44 15.45 11.04
CA LYS A 118 12.48 14.12 10.41
C LYS A 118 11.38 14.01 9.35
N HIS A 119 11.46 14.90 8.38
CA HIS A 119 10.43 15.05 7.38
C HIS A 119 10.47 13.98 6.30
N MET A 120 9.29 13.71 5.75
CA MET A 120 9.17 12.99 4.49
C MET A 120 9.67 13.90 3.35
N VAL A 121 10.47 13.36 2.44
CA VAL A 121 10.90 14.08 1.23
C VAL A 121 10.02 13.65 0.08
N ILE A 122 9.23 14.60 -0.45
CA ILE A 122 8.28 14.36 -1.53
C ILE A 122 8.85 14.92 -2.83
N SER A 123 8.92 14.10 -3.87
CA SER A 123 9.40 14.49 -5.19
C SER A 123 8.62 13.79 -6.29
N THR A 124 8.57 14.39 -7.48
CA THR A 124 8.02 13.72 -8.67
C THR A 124 9.18 13.22 -9.54
N GLU A 125 9.18 11.93 -9.86
CA GLU A 125 10.15 11.30 -10.76
C GLU A 125 9.78 11.58 -12.23
N SER A 126 10.76 11.50 -13.14
CA SER A 126 10.57 11.81 -14.56
C SER A 126 9.60 10.87 -15.28
N ASP A 127 9.37 9.69 -14.73
CA ASP A 127 8.41 8.70 -15.21
C ASP A 127 6.98 8.93 -14.66
N GLY A 128 6.77 9.98 -13.86
CA GLY A 128 5.48 10.40 -13.34
C GLY A 128 5.09 9.76 -12.00
N PHE A 129 5.98 9.01 -11.35
CA PHE A 129 5.73 8.58 -9.97
C PHE A 129 5.89 9.75 -9.01
N THR A 130 4.96 9.87 -8.06
CA THR A 130 5.20 10.63 -6.84
C THR A 130 5.98 9.72 -5.89
N LYS A 131 7.17 10.15 -5.48
CA LYS A 131 8.07 9.47 -4.57
C LYS A 131 8.07 10.19 -3.23
N ILE A 132 7.80 9.45 -2.15
CA ILE A 132 7.90 9.91 -0.77
C ILE A 132 8.99 9.09 -0.09
N THR A 133 10.06 9.75 0.35
CA THR A 133 11.17 9.13 1.08
C THR A 133 11.00 9.40 2.56
N LEU A 134 10.91 8.34 3.37
CA LEU A 134 10.79 8.41 4.81
C LEU A 134 12.19 8.61 5.46
N PRO A 135 12.26 9.10 6.71
CA PRO A 135 13.54 9.27 7.41
C PRO A 135 14.37 7.99 7.58
N SER A 136 13.73 6.81 7.57
CA SER A 136 14.45 5.52 7.62
C SER A 136 15.16 5.18 6.31
N GLY A 137 14.87 5.90 5.22
CA GLY A 137 15.26 5.55 3.85
C GLY A 137 14.22 4.71 3.11
N THR A 138 13.15 4.26 3.77
CA THR A 138 12.02 3.60 3.12
C THR A 138 11.38 4.55 2.11
N VAL A 139 11.04 4.04 0.94
CA VAL A 139 10.45 4.82 -0.16
C VAL A 139 9.06 4.30 -0.48
N VAL A 140 8.08 5.19 -0.49
CA VAL A 140 6.74 4.93 -1.04
C VAL A 140 6.63 5.65 -2.37
N LYS A 141 6.21 4.94 -3.42
CA LYS A 141 5.96 5.52 -4.75
C LYS A 141 4.54 5.24 -5.18
N TYR A 142 3.86 6.22 -5.74
CA TYR A 142 2.59 5.96 -6.41
C TYR A 142 2.46 6.73 -7.71
N LYS A 143 1.69 6.18 -8.66
CA LYS A 143 1.45 6.78 -9.96
C LYS A 143 -0.02 6.71 -10.34
N LEU A 144 -0.49 7.81 -10.89
CA LEU A 144 -1.88 7.96 -11.30
C LEU A 144 -2.12 7.46 -12.72
N HIS A 145 -3.33 6.96 -12.95
CA HIS A 145 -3.89 6.76 -14.28
C HIS A 145 -5.33 7.32 -14.28
N GLY A 146 -5.51 8.52 -14.82
CA GLY A 146 -6.74 9.28 -14.64
C GLY A 146 -6.91 9.71 -13.17
N ASN A 147 -8.03 9.33 -12.56
CA ASN A 147 -8.34 9.65 -11.16
C ASN A 147 -8.05 8.50 -10.19
N TRP A 148 -7.26 7.51 -10.59
CA TRP A 148 -6.97 6.31 -9.81
C TRP A 148 -5.48 6.16 -9.57
N ILE A 149 -5.10 5.64 -8.41
CA ILE A 149 -3.74 5.21 -8.16
C ILE A 149 -3.60 3.84 -8.81
N ARG A 150 -2.82 3.76 -9.89
CA ARG A 150 -2.64 2.51 -10.64
C ARG A 150 -1.47 1.68 -10.13
N TYR A 151 -0.45 2.36 -9.66
CA TYR A 151 0.75 1.74 -9.11
C TYR A 151 1.00 2.33 -7.74
N LEU A 152 1.29 1.46 -6.78
CA LEU A 152 1.70 1.80 -5.43
C LEU A 152 2.82 0.83 -5.04
N HIS A 153 4.02 1.36 -4.82
CA HIS A 153 5.21 0.59 -4.50
C HIS A 153 5.76 1.04 -3.14
N ILE A 154 6.22 0.09 -2.34
CA ILE A 154 6.98 0.32 -1.11
C ILE A 154 8.32 -0.38 -1.27
N ILE A 155 9.40 0.37 -1.09
CA ILE A 155 10.76 -0.14 -1.07
C ILE A 155 11.25 0.07 0.37
N PRO A 156 11.37 -1.01 1.17
CA PRO A 156 11.76 -0.90 2.57
C PRO A 156 13.24 -0.54 2.65
N SER A 157 13.60 0.21 3.68
CA SER A 157 14.98 0.39 4.08
C SER A 157 15.56 -0.93 4.57
N ALA A 158 16.86 -1.16 4.37
CA ALA A 158 17.55 -2.30 4.94
C ALA A 158 17.46 -2.36 6.48
N PHE A 159 17.22 -1.21 7.14
CA PHE A 159 17.01 -1.13 8.58
C PHE A 159 15.61 -1.57 9.05
N ASP A 160 14.66 -1.70 8.12
CA ASP A 160 13.26 -2.02 8.41
C ASP A 160 12.95 -3.52 8.23
N ILE A 161 13.86 -4.28 7.58
CA ILE A 161 13.80 -5.75 7.42
C ILE A 161 13.55 -6.42 8.79
N ASP A 162 12.63 -7.38 8.82
CA ASP A 162 12.12 -8.09 10.01
C ASP A 162 11.44 -7.20 11.09
N ASN A 163 11.54 -5.88 10.98
CA ASN A 163 10.96 -4.92 11.91
C ASN A 163 9.67 -4.29 11.38
N MET A 164 9.08 -4.88 10.34
CA MET A 164 7.81 -4.47 9.74
C MET A 164 6.83 -5.63 9.61
N GLU A 165 5.56 -5.26 9.43
CA GLU A 165 4.42 -6.15 9.27
C GLU A 165 3.33 -5.44 8.45
N GLY A 166 2.33 -6.17 7.99
CA GLY A 166 1.30 -5.65 7.08
C GLY A 166 1.12 -6.59 5.90
N ILE A 167 0.26 -6.23 4.94
CA ILE A 167 0.04 -7.09 3.78
C ILE A 167 1.25 -7.19 2.84
N CYS A 168 2.25 -6.31 2.99
CA CYS A 168 3.50 -6.39 2.23
C CYS A 168 4.53 -7.37 2.81
N GLY A 169 4.28 -7.98 3.98
CA GLY A 169 5.22 -8.94 4.59
C GLY A 169 6.36 -8.29 5.39
N ASN A 170 7.48 -8.99 5.53
CA ASN A 170 8.60 -8.61 6.43
C ASN A 170 9.97 -8.42 5.73
N ALA A 171 10.09 -8.73 4.44
CA ALA A 171 11.26 -8.56 3.57
C ALA A 171 12.51 -9.35 4.02
N ASN A 172 12.32 -10.56 4.54
CA ASN A 172 13.41 -11.39 5.04
C ASN A 172 13.88 -12.48 4.04
N ASP A 173 13.51 -12.34 2.76
CA ASP A 173 13.74 -13.28 1.67
C ASP A 173 13.01 -14.64 1.86
N ASN A 174 11.96 -14.70 2.68
CA ASN A 174 11.14 -15.90 2.91
C ASN A 174 9.64 -15.63 2.71
N ASP A 175 9.17 -15.85 1.48
CA ASP A 175 7.76 -15.64 1.12
C ASP A 175 6.76 -16.50 1.92
N ALA A 176 7.20 -17.62 2.51
CA ALA A 176 6.36 -18.52 3.28
C ALA A 176 5.81 -17.88 4.58
N ASP A 177 6.48 -16.84 5.12
CA ASP A 177 6.09 -16.16 6.35
C ASP A 177 5.55 -14.73 6.15
N ASP A 178 5.29 -14.34 4.91
CA ASP A 178 4.78 -12.99 4.59
C ASP A 178 3.37 -12.72 5.12
N PHE A 179 2.54 -13.77 5.24
CA PHE A 179 1.15 -13.64 5.64
C PHE A 179 0.99 -13.96 7.13
N VAL A 180 1.06 -12.91 7.94
CA VAL A 180 0.82 -12.96 9.38
C VAL A 180 -0.21 -11.90 9.73
N ALA A 181 -1.27 -12.29 10.44
CA ALA A 181 -2.27 -11.37 10.95
C ALA A 181 -1.69 -10.48 12.07
N PRO A 182 -2.32 -9.32 12.40
CA PRO A 182 -1.88 -8.47 13.51
C PRO A 182 -1.80 -9.18 14.87
N ASP A 183 -2.53 -10.28 15.06
CA ASP A 183 -2.55 -11.10 16.29
C ASP A 183 -1.62 -12.32 16.21
N GLY A 184 -0.82 -12.44 15.16
CA GLY A 184 0.15 -13.52 14.96
C GLY A 184 -0.39 -14.78 14.30
N ARG A 185 -1.68 -14.84 13.93
CA ARG A 185 -2.24 -15.98 13.18
C ARG A 185 -1.65 -16.04 11.76
N THR A 186 -1.45 -17.25 11.26
CA THR A 186 -1.00 -17.54 9.90
C THR A 186 -2.09 -18.29 9.12
N PRO A 187 -2.03 -18.34 7.78
CA PRO A 187 -2.94 -19.16 6.97
C PRO A 187 -2.87 -20.63 7.37
N THR A 188 -3.99 -21.34 7.26
CA THR A 188 -4.04 -22.80 7.50
C THR A 188 -3.48 -23.62 6.33
N SER A 189 -3.36 -23.01 5.15
CA SER A 189 -2.73 -23.55 3.94
C SER A 189 -2.31 -22.40 3.03
N ASP A 190 -1.56 -22.69 1.97
CA ASP A 190 -1.24 -21.70 0.92
C ASP A 190 -2.39 -21.48 -0.08
N SER A 191 -3.61 -21.98 0.21
CA SER A 191 -4.78 -21.68 -0.63
C SER A 191 -5.08 -20.18 -0.63
N ARG A 192 -5.66 -19.71 -1.73
CA ARG A 192 -6.05 -18.31 -1.87
C ARG A 192 -7.05 -17.91 -0.79
N GLU A 193 -8.02 -18.77 -0.50
CA GLU A 193 -9.05 -18.51 0.50
C GLU A 193 -8.46 -18.32 1.90
N ASP A 194 -7.52 -19.17 2.30
CA ASP A 194 -6.87 -19.06 3.61
C ASP A 194 -5.95 -17.84 3.71
N ASN A 195 -5.24 -17.50 2.63
CA ASN A 195 -4.44 -16.27 2.55
C ASN A 195 -5.33 -15.02 2.63
N ASP A 196 -6.44 -14.99 1.89
CA ASP A 196 -7.39 -13.87 1.87
C ASP A 196 -7.98 -13.63 3.27
N ILE A 197 -8.22 -14.67 4.08
CA ILE A 197 -8.64 -14.52 5.48
C ILE A 197 -7.62 -13.70 6.27
N ILE A 198 -6.33 -14.01 6.16
CA ILE A 198 -5.26 -13.31 6.87
C ILE A 198 -5.07 -11.90 6.34
N ILE A 199 -5.05 -11.70 5.01
CA ILE A 199 -4.95 -10.37 4.39
C ILE A 199 -6.10 -9.45 4.85
N ASN A 200 -7.32 -9.96 4.96
CA ASN A 200 -8.46 -9.16 5.43
C ASN A 200 -8.37 -8.76 6.91
N THR A 201 -7.52 -9.38 7.72
CA THR A 201 -7.28 -8.93 9.11
C THR A 201 -6.48 -7.63 9.18
N TRP A 202 -5.76 -7.28 8.11
CA TRP A 202 -5.06 -6.00 7.97
C TRP A 202 -5.96 -4.86 7.47
N LYS A 203 -7.23 -5.17 7.21
CA LYS A 203 -8.24 -4.15 6.97
C LYS A 203 -8.48 -3.37 8.26
N PHE A 204 -8.30 -2.06 8.19
CA PHE A 204 -8.59 -1.18 9.30
C PHE A 204 -10.11 -1.10 9.51
N LEU A 205 -10.59 -1.60 10.65
CA LEU A 205 -12.01 -1.53 11.02
C LEU A 205 -12.34 -0.12 11.52
N HIS A 206 -13.25 0.57 10.85
CA HIS A 206 -13.83 1.80 11.36
C HIS A 206 -14.75 1.46 12.52
N GLY A 207 -14.67 2.22 13.62
CA GLY A 207 -15.74 2.25 14.60
C GLY A 207 -17.04 2.67 13.91
N GLU A 208 -18.12 1.98 14.22
CA GLU A 208 -19.45 2.10 13.61
C GLU A 208 -20.15 3.42 13.97
N THR A 209 -19.53 4.57 13.71
CA THR A 209 -20.16 5.89 13.68
C THR A 209 -19.32 6.83 12.80
N ASP A 210 -19.91 7.21 11.67
CA ASP A 210 -19.57 8.39 10.85
C ASP A 210 -18.19 8.41 10.16
N GLY A 211 -18.16 7.92 8.91
CA GLY A 211 -17.49 8.53 7.74
C GLY A 211 -16.09 9.16 7.82
N MET A 212 -15.28 8.90 8.84
CA MET A 212 -14.02 9.60 9.08
C MET A 212 -12.85 8.62 9.15
N ASN A 213 -11.99 8.77 8.15
CA ASN A 213 -10.76 8.02 7.94
C ASN A 213 -9.81 8.18 9.15
N PRO A 214 -9.31 7.10 9.76
CA PRO A 214 -8.46 7.13 10.97
C PRO A 214 -7.08 7.79 10.76
N MET A 215 -6.59 7.93 9.52
CA MET A 215 -5.43 8.78 9.21
C MET A 215 -5.85 10.25 8.94
N LEU A 216 -7.14 10.57 8.82
CA LEU A 216 -7.69 11.94 8.73
C LEU A 216 -8.33 12.44 10.04
N ASP A 217 -8.49 11.57 11.03
CA ASP A 217 -9.01 11.91 12.35
C ASP A 217 -7.86 12.32 13.28
N LYS A 218 -7.73 13.64 13.49
CA LYS A 218 -6.77 14.27 14.40
C LYS A 218 -6.98 13.94 15.88
N SER A 219 -8.00 13.16 16.23
CA SER A 219 -8.35 12.84 17.62
C SER A 219 -7.70 11.55 18.16
N VAL A 220 -7.08 10.72 17.31
CA VAL A 220 -6.44 9.48 17.76
C VAL A 220 -5.02 9.73 18.28
N LYS A 221 -4.92 10.38 19.44
CA LYS A 221 -3.79 10.12 20.35
C LYS A 221 -4.06 8.77 21.00
N ARG A 222 -3.40 7.71 20.54
CA ARG A 222 -3.36 6.47 21.32
C ARG A 222 -2.53 6.75 22.58
N ALA A 223 -3.17 6.53 23.73
CA ALA A 223 -2.55 6.51 25.04
C ALA A 223 -1.52 5.39 25.16
#